data_AF-A0A7V6RMM1-F1
#
_entry.id   AF-A0A7V6RMM1-F1
#
_cell.length_a   1.000
_cell.length_b   1.000
_cell.length_c   1.000
_cell.angle_alpha   90.00
_cell.angle_beta   90.00
_cell.angle_gamma   90.00
#
_symmetry.space_group_name_H-M   'P 1'
#
loop_
_entity.id
_entity.type
_entity.pdbx_description
1 polymer ?
#
loop_
_entity_poly.entity_id
_entity_poly.type
_entity_poly.pdbx_seq_one_letter_code
_entity_poly.pdbx_strand_id
1 'polypeptide(L)'
;EMAARDSRYYLVKQFENPANAASHKNSTAWEILEQMDQGLDAFVCGIGSGGTLTGVAEVLKKERPNVRIVGVEPWGSAVLSGREPGPHKLQGIGAGFIPPVLKRELVDEIIAVRDEDAIKTCRELARKEALLLGISSGAAVYAALKLAEKMGANARILAIAPDGADKYMSTELFAE
;
A
#
# COMPACT_ATOMS: atom_id res chain seq x y z
N GLU A 1 20.89 -12.10 15.09
CA GLU A 1 21.92 -12.87 15.84
C GLU A 1 21.73 -14.38 15.75
N MET A 2 20.54 -14.93 15.99
CA MET A 2 20.29 -16.39 15.93
C MET A 2 20.72 -17.02 14.59
N ALA A 3 20.25 -16.50 13.46
CA ALA A 3 20.62 -16.99 12.13
C ALA A 3 22.09 -16.77 11.74
N ALA A 4 22.81 -15.89 12.46
CA ALA A 4 24.24 -15.71 12.24
C ALA A 4 25.09 -16.75 13.00
N ARG A 5 24.51 -17.41 14.01
CA ARG A 5 25.23 -18.33 14.91
C ARG A 5 24.84 -19.80 14.73
N ASP A 6 23.71 -20.09 14.09
CA ASP A 6 23.21 -21.45 13.90
C ASP A 6 22.55 -21.58 12.53
N SER A 7 23.07 -22.50 11.71
CA SER A 7 22.70 -22.72 10.31
C SER A 7 21.32 -23.36 10.12
N ARG A 8 20.66 -23.80 11.21
CA ARG A 8 19.28 -24.29 11.16
C ARG A 8 18.26 -23.15 11.00
N TYR A 9 18.64 -21.92 11.33
CA TYR A 9 17.76 -20.78 11.19
C TYR A 9 17.93 -20.11 9.83
N TYR A 10 16.80 -19.76 9.22
CA TYR A 10 16.75 -19.05 7.95
C TYR A 10 16.07 -17.70 8.13
N LEU A 11 16.75 -16.62 7.73
CA LEU A 11 16.20 -15.27 7.79
C LEU A 11 15.57 -14.90 6.44
N VAL A 12 14.24 -14.78 6.40
CA VAL A 12 13.48 -14.56 5.15
C VAL A 12 13.72 -13.17 4.54
N LYS A 13 14.07 -12.16 5.34
CA LYS A 13 14.41 -10.79 4.91
C LYS A 13 13.39 -10.12 3.97
N GLN A 14 12.16 -9.91 4.44
CA GLN A 14 11.06 -9.40 3.61
C GLN A 14 11.34 -8.10 2.82
N PHE A 15 12.22 -7.22 3.31
CA PHE A 15 12.57 -5.95 2.64
C PHE A 15 13.58 -6.10 1.50
N GLU A 16 14.31 -7.23 1.47
CA GLU A 16 15.38 -7.52 0.50
C GLU A 16 15.02 -8.69 -0.43
N ASN A 17 14.16 -9.60 0.03
CA ASN A 17 13.92 -10.86 -0.66
C ASN A 17 13.05 -10.65 -1.91
N PRO A 18 13.56 -10.93 -3.12
CA PRO A 18 12.82 -10.72 -4.36
C PRO A 18 11.56 -11.60 -4.48
N ALA A 19 11.48 -12.70 -3.72
CA ALA A 19 10.29 -13.55 -3.67
C ALA A 19 9.05 -12.80 -3.17
N ASN A 20 9.23 -11.74 -2.36
CA ASN A 20 8.15 -10.88 -1.91
C ASN A 20 7.42 -10.21 -3.09
N ALA A 21 8.14 -9.46 -3.93
CA ALA A 21 7.56 -8.86 -5.13
C ALA A 21 7.15 -9.91 -6.17
N ALA A 22 7.92 -10.98 -6.32
CA ALA A 22 7.62 -12.04 -7.28
C ALA A 22 6.27 -12.73 -6.99
N SER A 23 5.90 -12.90 -5.72
CA SER A 23 4.59 -13.45 -5.35
C SER A 23 3.47 -12.58 -5.93
N HIS A 24 3.48 -11.27 -5.69
CA HIS A 24 2.45 -10.36 -6.19
C HIS A 24 2.45 -10.21 -7.71
N LYS A 25 3.62 -10.30 -8.34
CA LYS A 25 3.75 -10.36 -9.80
C LYS A 25 3.05 -11.58 -10.40
N ASN A 26 3.17 -12.73 -9.73
CA ASN A 26 2.67 -14.00 -10.24
C ASN A 26 1.23 -14.32 -9.81
N SER A 27 0.69 -13.63 -8.79
CA SER A 27 -0.70 -13.79 -8.37
C SER A 27 -1.47 -12.46 -8.43
N THR A 28 -1.31 -11.60 -7.43
CA THR A 28 -2.13 -10.38 -7.21
C THR A 28 -2.31 -9.53 -8.46
N ALA A 29 -1.27 -9.38 -9.27
CA ALA A 29 -1.35 -8.60 -10.50
C ALA A 29 -2.28 -9.21 -11.56
N TRP A 30 -2.28 -10.53 -11.69
CA TRP A 30 -3.13 -11.25 -12.64
C TRP A 30 -4.58 -11.30 -12.19
N GLU A 31 -4.81 -11.46 -10.88
CA GLU A 31 -6.15 -11.34 -10.28
C GLU A 31 -6.75 -9.95 -10.58
N ILE A 32 -5.96 -8.88 -10.42
CA ILE A 32 -6.39 -7.53 -10.76
C ILE A 32 -6.70 -7.40 -12.25
N LEU A 33 -5.86 -7.93 -13.14
CA LEU A 33 -6.10 -7.85 -14.59
C LEU A 33 -7.35 -8.60 -15.02
N GLU A 34 -7.61 -9.76 -14.43
CA GLU A 34 -8.82 -10.55 -14.68
C GLU A 34 -10.08 -9.84 -14.20
N GLN A 35 -10.04 -9.27 -12.99
CA GLN A 35 -11.20 -8.61 -12.38
C GLN A 35 -11.45 -7.19 -12.91
N MET A 36 -10.40 -6.52 -13.41
CA MET A 36 -10.46 -5.18 -14.01
C MET A 36 -10.36 -5.25 -15.54
N ASP A 37 -11.05 -6.21 -16.15
CA ASP A 37 -11.05 -6.47 -17.59
C ASP A 37 -11.51 -5.25 -18.40
N GLN A 38 -12.48 -4.50 -17.89
CA GLN A 38 -13.02 -3.30 -18.50
C GLN A 38 -12.09 -2.08 -18.44
N GLY A 39 -10.99 -2.16 -17.70
CA GLY A 39 -9.96 -1.12 -17.60
C GLY A 39 -9.62 -0.71 -16.18
N LEU A 40 -8.44 -0.11 -16.02
CA LEU A 40 -7.89 0.38 -14.76
C LEU A 40 -7.05 1.63 -15.06
N ASP A 41 -7.43 2.76 -14.48
CA ASP A 41 -6.75 4.04 -14.71
C ASP A 41 -5.69 4.31 -13.65
N ALA A 42 -5.89 3.85 -12.41
CA ALA A 42 -4.90 3.94 -11.36
C ALA A 42 -4.93 2.78 -10.36
N PHE A 43 -3.75 2.41 -9.88
CA PHE A 43 -3.53 1.45 -8.81
C PHE A 43 -2.89 2.15 -7.62
N VAL A 44 -3.49 2.04 -6.43
CA VAL A 44 -3.09 2.72 -5.20
C VAL A 44 -2.72 1.68 -4.14
N CYS A 45 -1.50 1.76 -3.62
CA CYS A 45 -1.00 0.79 -2.64
C CYS A 45 -0.14 1.47 -1.57
N GLY A 46 -0.43 1.18 -0.31
CA GLY A 46 0.45 1.52 0.80
C GLY A 46 1.80 0.81 0.71
N ILE A 47 2.90 1.51 1.04
CA ILE A 47 4.25 0.97 0.94
C ILE A 47 4.81 0.65 2.32
N GLY A 48 4.82 -0.65 2.65
CA GLY A 48 5.61 -1.22 3.75
C GLY A 48 6.94 -1.74 3.23
N SER A 49 6.99 -3.02 2.85
CA SER A 49 8.17 -3.62 2.21
C SER A 49 8.33 -3.25 0.73
N GLY A 50 7.28 -2.72 0.09
CA GLY A 50 7.26 -2.39 -1.34
C GLY A 50 6.98 -3.56 -2.28
N GLY A 51 6.84 -4.78 -1.76
CA GLY A 51 6.61 -6.00 -2.55
C GLY A 51 5.33 -5.96 -3.38
N THR A 52 4.20 -5.62 -2.76
CA THR A 52 2.90 -5.55 -3.43
C THR A 52 2.90 -4.55 -4.58
N LEU A 53 3.32 -3.31 -4.30
CA LEU A 53 3.40 -2.28 -5.34
C LEU A 53 4.33 -2.71 -6.48
N THR A 54 5.54 -3.19 -6.16
CA THR A 54 6.53 -3.57 -7.18
C THR A 54 6.02 -4.70 -8.05
N GLY A 55 5.54 -5.80 -7.45
CA GLY A 55 5.08 -6.96 -8.19
C GLY A 55 3.89 -6.64 -9.09
N VAL A 56 2.91 -5.89 -8.56
CA VAL A 56 1.73 -5.48 -9.34
C VAL A 56 2.11 -4.49 -10.44
N ALA A 57 2.91 -3.47 -10.14
CA ALA A 57 3.29 -2.45 -11.10
C ALA A 57 4.09 -2.99 -12.29
N GLU A 58 4.96 -3.99 -12.08
CA GLU A 58 5.72 -4.62 -13.18
C GLU A 58 4.80 -5.23 -14.23
N VAL A 59 3.72 -5.89 -13.80
CA VAL A 59 2.76 -6.51 -14.73
C VAL A 59 1.82 -5.45 -15.29
N LEU A 60 1.27 -4.59 -14.45
CA LEU A 60 0.32 -3.55 -14.87
C LEU A 60 0.94 -2.59 -15.88
N LYS A 61 2.18 -2.13 -15.71
CA LYS A 61 2.83 -1.24 -16.71
C LYS A 61 3.11 -1.95 -18.04
N LYS A 62 3.24 -3.28 -18.05
CA LYS A 62 3.40 -4.06 -19.28
C LYS A 62 2.08 -4.26 -20.01
N GLU A 63 1.04 -4.70 -19.28
CA GLU A 63 -0.25 -5.09 -19.86
C GLU A 63 -1.21 -3.89 -20.03
N ARG A 64 -1.04 -2.83 -19.25
CA ARG A 64 -1.82 -1.58 -19.25
C ARG A 64 -0.89 -0.35 -19.13
N PRO A 65 -0.13 0.04 -20.17
CA PRO A 65 0.94 1.04 -20.07
C PRO A 65 0.54 2.43 -19.54
N ASN A 66 -0.74 2.79 -19.65
CA ASN A 66 -1.27 4.08 -19.19
C ASN A 66 -1.76 4.06 -17.74
N VAL A 67 -1.76 2.92 -17.06
CA VAL A 67 -2.18 2.83 -15.67
C VAL A 67 -1.22 3.60 -14.78
N ARG A 68 -1.78 4.43 -13.91
CA ARG A 68 -1.02 5.21 -12.95
C ARG A 68 -0.75 4.39 -11.69
N ILE A 69 0.52 4.22 -11.34
CA ILE A 69 0.95 3.50 -10.14
C ILE A 69 1.21 4.53 -9.03
N VAL A 70 0.40 4.46 -7.97
CA VAL A 70 0.43 5.41 -6.86
C VAL A 70 0.80 4.71 -5.57
N GLY A 71 1.90 5.14 -4.96
CA GLY A 71 2.32 4.70 -3.65
C GLY A 71 1.74 5.57 -2.53
N VAL A 72 1.46 4.97 -1.38
CA VAL A 72 1.00 5.70 -0.19
C VAL A 72 2.00 5.52 0.95
N GLU A 73 2.35 6.62 1.61
CA GLU A 73 3.22 6.63 2.78
C GLU A 73 2.67 7.53 3.90
N PRO A 74 3.12 7.37 5.16
CA PRO A 74 2.70 8.24 6.25
C PRO A 74 3.28 9.64 6.11
N TRP A 75 2.45 10.66 6.33
CA TRP A 75 2.89 12.06 6.29
C TRP A 75 3.95 12.38 7.34
N GLY A 76 3.89 11.75 8.52
CA GLY A 76 4.87 11.91 9.60
C GLY A 76 6.21 11.20 9.35
N SER A 77 6.30 10.33 8.34
CA SER A 77 7.50 9.54 8.01
C SER A 77 7.66 9.35 6.50
N ALA A 78 7.59 10.45 5.75
CA ALA A 78 7.48 10.46 4.30
C ALA A 78 8.85 10.37 3.59
N VAL A 79 9.54 9.27 3.83
CA VAL A 79 10.91 9.03 3.32
C VAL A 79 10.93 8.87 1.80
N LEU A 80 9.88 8.34 1.18
CA LEU A 80 9.81 8.19 -0.27
C LEU A 80 9.64 9.54 -0.98
N SER A 81 9.04 10.51 -0.30
CA SER A 81 8.98 11.92 -0.70
C SER A 81 10.22 12.74 -0.31
N GLY A 82 11.26 12.11 0.26
CA GLY A 82 12.51 12.78 0.63
C GLY A 82 12.49 13.54 1.95
N ARG A 83 11.53 13.25 2.84
CA ARG A 83 11.52 13.77 4.22
C ARG A 83 12.17 12.78 5.19
N GLU A 84 12.52 13.27 6.37
CA GLU A 84 13.08 12.42 7.43
C GLU A 84 12.06 11.39 7.95
N PRO A 85 12.53 10.22 8.42
CA PRO A 85 11.66 9.28 9.12
C PRO A 85 11.14 9.87 10.42
N GLY A 86 9.94 9.46 10.83
CA GLY A 86 9.30 9.97 12.04
C GLY A 86 8.21 9.04 12.56
N PRO A 87 7.64 9.35 13.75
CA PRO A 87 6.55 8.56 14.30
C PRO A 87 5.27 8.74 13.46
N HIS A 88 4.50 7.66 13.33
CA HIS A 88 3.18 7.65 12.70
C HIS A 88 2.35 6.46 13.19
N LYS A 89 1.07 6.44 12.86
CA LYS A 89 0.10 5.42 13.31
C LYS A 89 -0.37 4.50 12.20
N LEU A 90 -0.01 4.78 10.94
CA LEU A 90 -0.32 3.92 9.78
C LEU A 90 0.46 2.58 9.80
N GLN A 91 0.08 1.67 10.68
CA GLN A 91 0.73 0.37 10.84
C GLN A 91 0.68 -0.44 9.53
N GLY A 92 1.80 -1.09 9.20
CA GLY A 92 1.98 -1.88 7.99
C GLY A 92 2.67 -1.13 6.83
N ILE A 93 2.73 0.19 6.87
CA ILE A 93 3.41 1.03 5.86
C ILE A 93 4.41 1.99 6.52
N GLY A 94 5.26 2.63 5.72
CA GLY A 94 6.19 3.67 6.22
C GLY A 94 7.32 3.13 7.10
N ALA A 95 8.12 2.20 6.58
CA ALA A 95 9.18 1.53 7.35
C ALA A 95 10.33 2.45 7.85
N GLY A 96 10.30 3.76 7.57
CA GLY A 96 11.33 4.71 7.96
C GLY A 96 12.59 4.68 7.08
N PHE A 97 12.59 3.89 6.00
CA PHE A 97 13.64 3.82 4.99
C PHE A 97 13.03 3.38 3.65
N ILE A 98 13.82 3.42 2.57
CA ILE A 98 13.41 2.93 1.25
C ILE A 98 13.78 1.43 1.14
N PRO A 99 12.82 0.50 1.08
CA PRO A 99 13.11 -0.92 0.98
C PRO A 99 13.80 -1.29 -0.34
N PRO A 100 14.83 -2.15 -0.35
CA PRO A 100 15.45 -2.64 -1.59
C PRO A 100 14.49 -3.35 -2.56
N VAL A 101 13.43 -3.99 -2.05
CA VAL A 101 12.39 -4.63 -2.88
C VAL A 101 11.53 -3.61 -3.64
N LEU A 102 11.46 -2.34 -3.20
CA LEU A 102 10.68 -1.31 -3.88
C LEU A 102 11.39 -0.79 -5.14
N LYS A 103 10.77 -0.98 -6.30
CA LYS A 103 11.20 -0.36 -7.57
C LYS A 103 10.56 1.00 -7.80
N ARG A 104 11.25 2.06 -7.36
CA ARG A 104 10.73 3.45 -7.40
C ARG A 104 10.47 3.97 -8.80
N GLU A 105 11.21 3.49 -9.79
CA GLU A 105 11.05 3.81 -11.20
C GLU A 105 9.68 3.39 -11.77
N LEU A 106 8.98 2.48 -11.09
CA LEU A 106 7.63 2.07 -11.45
C LEU A 106 6.53 2.95 -10.85
N VAL A 107 6.88 3.87 -9.95
CA VAL A 107 5.91 4.70 -9.22
C VAL A 107 5.74 6.05 -9.91
N ASP A 108 4.50 6.39 -10.26
CA ASP A 108 4.17 7.65 -10.94
C ASP A 108 3.84 8.79 -9.95
N GLU A 109 3.33 8.46 -8.76
CA GLU A 109 3.03 9.43 -7.69
C GLU A 109 3.18 8.77 -6.31
N ILE A 110 3.68 9.52 -5.32
CA ILE A 110 3.61 9.17 -3.90
C ILE A 110 2.66 10.14 -3.21
N ILE A 111 1.66 9.62 -2.51
CA ILE A 111 0.74 10.41 -1.71
C ILE A 111 1.05 10.18 -0.22
N ALA A 112 1.45 11.25 0.46
CA ALA A 112 1.68 11.24 1.89
C ALA A 112 0.37 11.49 2.65
N VAL A 113 -0.06 10.54 3.49
CA VAL A 113 -1.36 10.57 4.18
C VAL A 113 -1.16 10.77 5.68
N ARG A 114 -1.96 11.66 6.29
CA ARG A 114 -1.93 11.89 7.73
C ARG A 114 -2.64 10.77 8.48
N ASP A 115 -2.23 10.54 9.72
CA ASP A 115 -2.81 9.49 10.56
C ASP A 115 -4.32 9.71 10.74
N GLU A 116 -4.73 10.95 11.00
CA GLU A 116 -6.13 11.32 11.25
C GLU A 116 -7.01 11.11 10.01
N ASP A 117 -6.45 11.40 8.82
CA ASP A 117 -7.15 11.21 7.54
C ASP A 117 -7.41 9.71 7.29
N ALA A 118 -6.41 8.85 7.48
CA ALA A 118 -6.54 7.41 7.32
C ALA A 118 -7.52 6.79 8.32
N ILE A 119 -7.43 7.18 9.60
CA ILE A 119 -8.33 6.69 10.66
C ILE A 119 -9.77 7.14 10.38
N LYS A 120 -9.96 8.41 10.00
CA LYS A 120 -11.27 8.94 9.63
C LYS A 120 -11.85 8.15 8.45
N THR A 121 -11.05 7.90 7.40
CA THR A 121 -11.49 7.11 6.24
C THR A 121 -11.90 5.68 6.62
N CYS A 122 -11.15 4.99 7.48
CA CYS A 122 -11.56 3.66 7.97
C CYS A 122 -12.92 3.71 8.67
N ARG A 123 -13.13 4.70 9.55
CA ARG A 123 -14.39 4.87 10.28
C ARG A 123 -15.55 5.21 9.34
N GLU A 124 -15.30 5.98 8.29
CA GLU A 124 -16.31 6.26 7.27
C GLU A 124 -16.67 5.03 6.44
N LEU A 125 -15.69 4.23 6.02
CA LEU A 125 -15.92 2.97 5.31
C LEU A 125 -16.73 1.99 6.14
N ALA A 126 -16.44 1.89 7.45
CA ALA A 126 -17.23 1.06 8.35
C ALA A 126 -18.69 1.54 8.46
N ARG A 127 -18.91 2.85 8.55
CA ARG A 127 -20.26 3.44 8.72
C ARG A 127 -21.09 3.46 7.45
N LYS A 128 -20.47 3.71 6.30
CA LYS A 128 -21.16 3.94 5.03
C LYS A 128 -21.24 2.69 4.18
N GLU A 129 -20.19 1.87 4.20
CA GLU A 129 -20.00 0.73 3.30
C GLU A 129 -19.97 -0.63 4.02
N ALA A 130 -20.11 -0.64 5.35
CA ALA A 130 -19.98 -1.83 6.19
C ALA A 130 -18.62 -2.57 6.03
N LEU A 131 -17.57 -1.83 5.67
CA LEU A 131 -16.21 -2.37 5.50
C LEU A 131 -15.35 -2.07 6.73
N LEU A 132 -15.04 -3.12 7.50
CA LEU A 132 -14.20 -3.05 8.70
C LEU A 132 -12.73 -3.32 8.34
N LEU A 133 -12.00 -2.26 7.98
CA LEU A 133 -10.63 -2.35 7.46
C LEU A 133 -9.58 -1.75 8.41
N GLY A 134 -8.34 -2.23 8.27
CA GLY A 134 -7.17 -1.70 9.00
C GLY A 134 -6.72 -0.30 8.55
N ILE A 135 -5.87 0.32 9.36
CA ILE A 135 -5.48 1.74 9.21
C ILE A 135 -4.78 2.01 7.85
N SER A 136 -3.96 1.07 7.37
CA SER A 136 -3.28 1.21 6.07
C SER A 136 -4.26 1.15 4.89
N SER A 137 -5.34 0.39 5.00
CA SER A 137 -6.45 0.37 4.04
C SER A 137 -7.12 1.75 3.96
N GLY A 138 -7.38 2.38 5.11
CA GLY A 138 -7.92 3.75 5.15
C GLY A 138 -7.02 4.76 4.46
N ALA A 139 -5.70 4.63 4.62
CA ALA A 139 -4.75 5.50 3.94
C ALA A 139 -4.77 5.31 2.42
N ALA A 140 -4.78 4.06 1.94
CA ALA A 140 -4.89 3.75 0.51
C ALA A 140 -6.19 4.26 -0.10
N VAL A 141 -7.32 4.06 0.58
CA VAL A 141 -8.63 4.55 0.12
C VAL A 141 -8.71 6.06 0.17
N TYR A 142 -8.17 6.72 1.19
CA TYR A 142 -8.11 8.18 1.25
C TYR A 142 -7.35 8.74 0.03
N ALA A 143 -6.19 8.17 -0.27
CA ALA A 143 -5.39 8.56 -1.43
C ALA A 143 -6.14 8.32 -2.75
N ALA A 144 -6.85 7.20 -2.87
CA ALA A 144 -7.68 6.90 -4.03
C ALA A 144 -8.84 7.89 -4.21
N LEU A 145 -9.52 8.29 -3.13
CA LEU A 145 -10.56 9.32 -3.17
C LEU A 145 -10.00 10.67 -3.62
N LYS A 146 -8.82 11.06 -3.13
CA LYS A 146 -8.13 12.28 -3.59
C LYS A 146 -7.68 12.23 -5.04
N LEU A 147 -7.34 11.04 -5.53
CA LEU A 147 -7.03 10.84 -6.93
C LEU A 147 -8.30 10.90 -7.80
N ALA A 148 -9.41 10.33 -7.34
CA ALA A 148 -10.70 10.38 -8.03
C ALA A 148 -11.20 11.81 -8.24
N GLU A 149 -11.04 12.68 -7.23
CA GLU A 149 -11.35 14.12 -7.31
C GLU A 149 -10.60 14.80 -8.49
N LYS A 150 -9.39 14.34 -8.85
CA LYS A 150 -8.57 14.90 -9.93
C LYS A 150 -8.83 14.25 -11.29
N MET A 151 -9.10 12.94 -11.32
CA MET A 151 -9.24 12.16 -12.56
C MET A 151 -10.65 12.20 -13.15
N GLY A 152 -11.65 12.58 -12.35
CA GLY A 152 -13.04 12.73 -12.79
C GLY A 152 -13.87 11.45 -12.63
N ALA A 153 -15.19 11.59 -12.86
CA ALA A 153 -16.20 10.60 -12.46
C ALA A 153 -16.12 9.23 -13.16
N ASN A 154 -15.40 9.13 -14.29
CA ASN A 154 -15.29 7.90 -15.06
C ASN A 154 -14.01 7.10 -14.76
N ALA A 155 -13.14 7.60 -13.89
CA ALA A 155 -11.88 6.95 -13.58
C ALA A 155 -12.09 5.68 -12.74
N ARG A 156 -11.47 4.57 -13.15
CA ARG A 156 -11.42 3.31 -12.42
C ARG A 156 -10.14 3.23 -11.61
N ILE A 157 -10.27 3.34 -10.29
CA ILE A 157 -9.14 3.36 -9.35
C ILE A 157 -9.26 2.16 -8.42
N LEU A 158 -8.20 1.36 -8.34
CA LEU A 158 -8.10 0.25 -7.40
C LEU A 158 -7.22 0.66 -6.22
N ALA A 159 -7.72 0.52 -5.00
CA ALA A 159 -6.96 0.70 -3.77
C ALA A 159 -6.84 -0.63 -3.03
N ILE A 160 -5.64 -1.00 -2.61
CA ILE A 160 -5.42 -2.22 -1.81
C ILE A 160 -5.84 -1.97 -0.35
N ALA A 161 -6.68 -2.84 0.17
CA ALA A 161 -7.00 -2.94 1.59
C ALA A 161 -6.30 -4.19 2.18
N PRO A 162 -5.12 -4.06 2.84
CA PRO A 162 -4.30 -5.21 3.18
C PRO A 162 -4.88 -6.12 4.26
N ASP A 163 -5.67 -5.57 5.18
CA ASP A 163 -6.22 -6.31 6.32
C ASP A 163 -7.50 -5.68 6.91
N GLY A 164 -8.11 -6.46 7.81
CA GLY A 164 -9.32 -6.10 8.56
C GLY A 164 -9.05 -5.37 9.88
N ALA A 165 -10.07 -4.67 10.38
CA ALA A 165 -10.00 -3.86 11.60
C ALA A 165 -9.85 -4.67 12.91
N ASP A 166 -10.10 -5.99 12.86
CA ASP A 166 -10.02 -6.91 14.01
C ASP A 166 -8.68 -6.86 14.75
N LYS A 167 -7.59 -6.62 14.02
CA LYS A 167 -6.22 -6.54 14.56
C LYS A 167 -5.93 -5.23 15.28
N TYR A 168 -6.82 -4.25 15.17
CA TYR A 168 -6.59 -2.87 15.56
C TYR A 168 -7.45 -2.41 16.74
N MET A 169 -8.18 -3.31 17.40
CA MET A 169 -9.12 -2.98 18.49
C MET A 169 -8.46 -2.24 19.67
N SER A 170 -7.16 -2.40 19.88
CA SER A 170 -6.40 -1.71 20.94
C SER A 170 -5.65 -0.46 20.46
N THR A 171 -5.95 0.02 19.25
CA THR A 171 -5.31 1.19 18.65
C THR A 171 -6.27 2.38 18.58
N GLU A 172 -5.75 3.55 18.19
CA GLU A 172 -6.56 4.74 18.00
C GLU A 172 -7.66 4.61 16.94
N LEU A 173 -7.61 3.60 16.07
CA LEU A 173 -8.72 3.32 15.16
C LEU A 173 -10.05 3.16 15.94
N PHE A 174 -10.00 2.57 17.13
CA PHE A 174 -11.14 2.32 18.01
C PHE A 174 -11.16 3.19 19.28
N ALA A 175 -10.18 4.10 19.46
CA ALA A 175 -10.22 5.03 20.59
C ALA A 175 -11.26 6.13 20.35
N GLU A 176 -12.10 6.41 21.35
CA GLU A 176 -13.10 7.49 21.33
C GLU A 176 -12.46 8.87 21.48
#